data_AF-A0A1V1ZJF3-F1
#
_entry.id   AF-A0A1V1ZJF3-F1
#
_cell.length_a   1.000
_cell.length_b   1.000
_cell.length_c   1.000
_cell.angle_alpha   90.00
_cell.angle_beta   90.00
_cell.angle_gamma   90.00
#
_symmetry.space_group_name_H-M   'P 1'
#
loop_
_entity.id
_entity.type
_entity.pdbx_description
1 polymer ?
#
loop_
_entity_poly.entity_id
_entity_poly.type
_entity_poly.pdbx_seq_one_letter_code
_entity_poly.pdbx_strand_id
1 'polypeptide(L)'
;MLDAILAAVPFGIILAFTIGPVFFVLLETSATKGFKSALIFDLGVIFADILFILVAFFSTSNLIEKLEDDPNFLIFGGVLLAVYGFISFVKTSKSFREIVREYHRVEIQKNYGKLFLKGFLLNFINIGVLLGWLGFIIIGNSLTEGREALYVFLGTILAVYFIVDLIKIVVAKTLRNKLTPRLIFKTKKIVALVILGFGILLLLQGFFPKEKELIKDKLEQINQ
;
A
#
# COMPACT_ATOMS: atom_id res chain seq x y z
N MET A 1 9.27 24.29 -13.24
CA MET A 1 8.76 24.02 -11.87
C MET A 1 7.26 23.84 -11.83
N LEU A 2 6.45 24.81 -12.28
CA LEU A 2 4.99 24.68 -12.30
C LEU A 2 4.52 23.49 -13.16
N ASP A 3 5.13 23.28 -14.33
CA ASP A 3 4.77 22.16 -15.22
C ASP A 3 5.01 20.80 -14.55
N ALA A 4 6.11 20.67 -13.78
CA ALA A 4 6.40 19.46 -13.01
C ALA A 4 5.35 19.20 -11.93
N ILE A 5 4.88 20.26 -11.24
CA ILE A 5 3.80 20.16 -10.25
C ILE A 5 2.51 19.69 -10.95
N LEU A 6 2.10 20.36 -12.03
CA LEU A 6 0.86 20.04 -12.75
C LEU A 6 0.89 18.63 -13.33
N ALA A 7 2.01 18.20 -13.90
CA ALA A 7 2.20 16.85 -14.41
C ALA A 7 2.17 15.78 -13.31
N ALA A 8 2.62 16.10 -12.09
CA ALA A 8 2.64 15.18 -10.96
C ALA A 8 1.26 14.92 -10.32
N VAL A 9 0.34 15.90 -10.38
CA VAL A 9 -0.97 15.79 -9.70
C VAL A 9 -1.76 14.53 -10.09
N PRO A 10 -1.92 14.18 -11.38
CA PRO A 10 -2.64 12.97 -11.77
C PRO A 10 -2.02 11.70 -11.19
N PHE A 11 -0.68 11.61 -11.16
CA PHE A 11 0.02 10.44 -10.62
C PHE A 11 -0.20 10.29 -9.11
N GLY A 12 -0.18 11.39 -8.35
CA GLY A 12 -0.51 11.37 -6.92
C GLY A 12 -1.94 10.88 -6.64
N ILE A 13 -2.90 11.29 -7.47
CA ILE A 13 -4.29 10.83 -7.37
C ILE A 13 -4.40 9.33 -7.72
N ILE A 14 -3.79 8.89 -8.82
CA ILE A 14 -3.80 7.48 -9.24
C ILE A 14 -3.16 6.60 -8.15
N LEU A 15 -2.03 7.03 -7.61
CA LEU A 15 -1.33 6.32 -6.53
C LEU A 15 -2.24 6.18 -5.31
N ALA A 16 -2.96 7.24 -4.93
CA ALA A 16 -3.91 7.21 -3.81
C ALA A 16 -5.05 6.18 -4.01
N PHE A 17 -5.47 5.91 -5.24
CA PHE A 17 -6.54 4.94 -5.52
C PHE A 17 -6.02 3.56 -5.94
N THR A 18 -4.71 3.34 -5.90
CA THR A 18 -4.13 2.03 -6.19
C THR A 18 -4.61 1.01 -5.17
N ILE A 19 -5.33 0.00 -5.66
CA ILE A 19 -5.96 -1.01 -4.81
C ILE A 19 -4.90 -2.01 -4.36
N GLY A 20 -4.57 -2.00 -3.07
CA GLY A 20 -3.60 -2.90 -2.47
C GLY A 20 -3.85 -3.16 -0.98
N PRO A 21 -3.03 -4.00 -0.34
CA PRO A 21 -3.12 -4.32 1.09
C PRO A 21 -3.22 -3.07 1.99
N VAL A 22 -2.39 -2.07 1.70
CA VAL A 22 -2.32 -0.81 2.45
C VAL A 22 -3.63 -0.02 2.34
N PHE A 23 -4.20 0.09 1.15
CA PHE A 23 -5.49 0.77 0.90
C PHE A 23 -6.59 0.21 1.80
N PHE A 24 -6.76 -1.12 1.84
CA PHE A 24 -7.79 -1.75 2.65
C PHE A 24 -7.56 -1.58 4.14
N VAL A 25 -6.31 -1.67 4.59
CA VAL A 25 -5.95 -1.50 6.01
C VAL A 25 -6.13 -0.04 6.46
N LEU A 26 -5.87 0.94 5.59
CA LEU A 26 -6.11 2.35 5.86
C LEU A 26 -7.61 2.60 6.10
N LEU A 27 -8.46 2.12 5.18
CA LEU A 27 -9.91 2.26 5.29
C LEU A 27 -10.47 1.51 6.52
N GLU A 28 -10.00 0.29 6.80
CA GLU A 28 -10.37 -0.47 8.00
C GLU A 28 -9.98 0.28 9.27
N THR A 29 -8.75 0.79 9.34
CA THR A 29 -8.24 1.53 10.50
C THR A 29 -9.02 2.82 10.69
N SER A 30 -9.34 3.54 9.61
CA SER A 30 -10.14 4.77 9.70
C SER A 30 -11.57 4.50 10.17
N ALA A 31 -12.24 3.52 9.56
CA ALA A 31 -13.62 3.20 9.90
C ALA A 31 -13.76 2.63 11.32
N THR A 32 -12.80 1.82 11.77
CA THR A 32 -12.89 1.12 13.08
C THR A 32 -12.23 1.88 14.24
N LYS A 33 -11.09 2.56 14.01
CA LYS A 33 -10.28 3.22 15.04
C LYS A 33 -10.22 4.74 14.91
N GLY A 34 -10.81 5.31 13.85
CA GLY A 34 -10.95 6.74 13.62
C GLY A 34 -9.72 7.43 13.03
N PHE A 35 -9.89 8.72 12.72
CA PHE A 35 -8.92 9.56 12.00
C PHE A 35 -7.49 9.49 12.55
N LYS A 36 -7.29 9.78 13.84
CA LYS A 36 -5.93 9.82 14.44
C LYS A 36 -5.18 8.49 14.25
N SER A 37 -5.89 7.37 14.41
CA SER A 37 -5.29 6.04 14.26
C SER A 37 -4.89 5.75 12.81
N ALA A 38 -5.75 6.14 11.86
CA ALA A 38 -5.48 5.96 10.43
C ALA A 38 -4.38 6.89 9.94
N LEU A 39 -4.35 8.15 10.41
CA LEU A 39 -3.28 9.10 10.11
C LEU A 39 -1.91 8.57 10.56
N ILE A 40 -1.81 8.03 11.77
CA ILE A 40 -0.55 7.46 12.27
C ILE A 40 -0.13 6.24 11.45
N PHE A 41 -1.08 5.40 11.05
CA PHE A 41 -0.81 4.29 10.14
C PHE A 41 -0.28 4.81 8.80
N ASP A 42 -0.94 5.81 8.21
CA ASP A 42 -0.60 6.41 6.93
C ASP A 42 0.76 7.11 6.94
N LEU A 43 1.11 7.79 8.04
CA LEU A 43 2.46 8.32 8.22
C LEU A 43 3.54 7.23 8.18
N GLY A 44 3.23 6.02 8.65
CA GLY A 44 4.12 4.87 8.50
C GLY A 44 4.29 4.44 7.05
N VAL A 45 3.20 4.49 6.26
CA VAL A 45 3.21 4.20 4.81
C VAL A 45 4.07 5.21 4.07
N ILE A 46 3.79 6.51 4.25
CA ILE A 46 4.54 7.61 3.63
C ILE A 46 6.02 7.56 4.01
N PHE A 47 6.34 7.19 5.26
CA PHE A 47 7.73 7.02 5.66
C PHE A 47 8.43 5.91 4.86
N ALA A 48 7.77 4.77 4.63
CA ALA A 48 8.32 3.72 3.77
C ALA A 48 8.46 4.18 2.30
N ASP A 49 7.51 4.96 1.77
CA ASP A 49 7.62 5.54 0.43
C ASP A 49 8.83 6.45 0.29
N ILE A 50 9.06 7.33 1.27
CA ILE A 50 10.24 8.20 1.30
C ILE A 50 11.51 7.36 1.32
N LEU A 51 11.59 6.28 2.10
CA LEU A 51 12.76 5.40 2.08
C LEU A 51 12.95 4.75 0.70
N PHE A 52 11.89 4.31 0.03
CA PHE A 52 12.00 3.73 -1.30
C PHE A 52 12.45 4.73 -2.35
N ILE A 53 11.94 5.97 -2.31
CA ILE A 53 12.41 7.05 -3.19
C ILE A 53 13.91 7.30 -2.96
N LEU A 54 14.35 7.37 -1.71
CA LEU A 54 15.77 7.56 -1.38
C LEU A 54 16.62 6.39 -1.88
N VAL A 55 16.19 5.14 -1.62
CA VAL A 55 16.88 3.95 -2.12
C VAL A 55 16.96 3.97 -3.64
N ALA A 56 15.87 4.31 -4.33
CA ALA A 56 15.84 4.40 -5.79
C ALA A 56 16.80 5.47 -6.34
N PHE A 57 16.97 6.61 -5.65
CA PHE A 57 17.93 7.64 -6.04
C PHE A 57 19.40 7.26 -5.85
N PHE A 58 19.71 6.53 -4.79
CA PHE A 58 21.08 6.10 -4.49
C PHE A 58 21.42 4.72 -5.09
N SER A 59 20.43 4.03 -5.63
CA SER A 59 20.60 2.76 -6.31
C SER A 59 21.26 2.97 -7.68
N THR A 60 22.20 2.11 -8.02
CA THR A 60 22.73 2.04 -9.40
C THR A 60 21.70 1.37 -10.31
N SER A 61 21.74 1.67 -11.61
CA SER A 61 20.88 1.03 -12.63
C SER A 61 20.91 -0.50 -12.54
N ASN A 62 22.08 -1.06 -12.24
CA ASN A 62 22.30 -2.50 -12.11
C ASN A 62 21.58 -3.16 -10.91
N LEU A 63 21.31 -2.43 -9.82
CA LEU A 63 20.54 -2.98 -8.70
C LEU A 63 19.06 -2.99 -9.03
N ILE A 64 18.58 -2.02 -9.81
CA ILE A 64 17.17 -1.91 -10.21
C ILE A 64 16.80 -3.04 -11.17
N GLU A 65 17.58 -3.25 -12.23
CA GLU A 65 17.37 -4.35 -13.19
C GLU A 65 17.36 -5.72 -12.50
N LYS A 66 18.28 -5.92 -11.53
CA LYS A 66 18.31 -7.16 -10.73
C LYS A 66 17.12 -7.34 -9.80
N LEU A 67 16.51 -6.26 -9.30
CA LEU A 67 15.34 -6.33 -8.42
C LEU A 67 14.04 -6.58 -9.21
N GLU A 68 13.95 -6.03 -10.43
CA GLU A 68 12.79 -6.19 -11.30
C GLU A 68 12.71 -7.59 -11.92
N ASP A 69 13.86 -8.13 -12.35
CA ASP A 69 13.93 -9.43 -13.02
C ASP A 69 14.09 -10.63 -12.07
N ASP A 70 14.30 -10.40 -10.77
CA ASP A 70 14.48 -11.49 -9.81
C ASP A 70 13.13 -11.92 -9.17
N PRO A 71 12.57 -13.08 -9.57
CA PRO A 71 11.33 -13.60 -9.00
C PRO A 71 11.42 -13.83 -7.49
N ASN A 72 12.62 -13.96 -6.92
CA ASN A 72 12.80 -14.14 -5.48
C ASN A 72 12.27 -12.95 -4.67
N PHE A 73 12.29 -11.72 -5.21
CA PHE A 73 11.74 -10.55 -4.52
C PHE A 73 10.21 -10.59 -4.44
N LEU A 74 9.54 -11.01 -5.52
CA LEU A 74 8.10 -11.26 -5.52
C LEU A 74 7.73 -12.38 -4.55
N ILE A 75 8.49 -13.48 -4.54
CA ILE A 75 8.28 -14.59 -3.61
C ILE A 75 8.47 -14.12 -2.16
N PHE A 76 9.53 -13.38 -1.86
CA PHE A 76 9.80 -12.88 -0.50
C PHE A 76 8.69 -11.96 0.01
N GLY A 77 8.29 -10.96 -0.78
CA GLY A 77 7.16 -10.09 -0.44
C GLY A 77 5.86 -10.86 -0.29
N GLY A 78 5.61 -11.82 -1.19
CA GLY A 78 4.45 -12.70 -1.18
C GLY A 78 4.36 -13.56 0.08
N VAL A 79 5.45 -14.18 0.52
CA VAL A 79 5.51 -14.99 1.76
C VAL A 79 5.16 -14.12 2.95
N LEU A 80 5.81 -12.97 3.09
CA LEU A 80 5.59 -12.08 4.24
C LEU A 80 4.15 -11.54 4.29
N LEU A 81 3.59 -11.13 3.14
CA LEU A 81 2.18 -10.71 3.02
C LEU A 81 1.22 -11.86 3.32
N ALA A 82 1.46 -13.06 2.80
CA ALA A 82 0.61 -14.23 3.03
C ALA A 82 0.63 -14.64 4.51
N VAL A 83 1.80 -14.70 5.14
CA VAL A 83 1.94 -15.01 6.57
C VAL A 83 1.23 -13.94 7.41
N TYR A 84 1.43 -12.66 7.11
CA TYR A 84 0.75 -11.58 7.82
C TYR A 84 -0.77 -11.65 7.66
N GLY A 85 -1.27 -11.88 6.44
CA GLY A 85 -2.69 -12.06 6.14
C GLY A 85 -3.29 -13.25 6.90
N PHE A 86 -2.61 -14.39 6.91
CA PHE A 86 -3.01 -15.59 7.65
C PHE A 86 -3.06 -15.35 9.16
N ILE A 87 -2.00 -14.78 9.74
CA ILE A 87 -1.96 -14.44 11.18
C ILE A 87 -3.10 -13.48 11.53
N SER A 88 -3.31 -12.45 10.70
CA SER A 88 -4.40 -11.49 10.87
C SER A 88 -5.78 -12.16 10.83
N PHE A 89 -5.97 -13.13 9.93
CA PHE A 89 -7.22 -13.87 9.79
C PHE A 89 -7.50 -14.77 11.01
N VAL A 90 -6.51 -15.54 11.45
CA VAL A 90 -6.63 -16.42 12.63
C VAL A 90 -6.89 -15.59 13.88
N LYS A 91 -6.14 -14.50 14.07
CA LYS A 91 -6.33 -13.59 15.20
C LYS A 91 -7.72 -12.97 15.20
N THR A 92 -8.18 -12.46 14.06
CA THR A 92 -9.53 -11.89 13.94
C THR A 92 -10.59 -12.94 14.25
N SER A 93 -10.45 -14.16 13.73
CA SER A 93 -11.42 -15.24 13.94
C SER A 93 -11.59 -15.62 15.43
N LYS A 94 -10.55 -15.43 16.25
CA LYS A 94 -10.58 -15.69 17.70
C LYS A 94 -10.95 -14.47 18.55
N SER A 95 -11.01 -13.27 17.98
CA SER A 95 -11.09 -12.00 18.73
C SER A 95 -12.49 -11.40 18.83
N PHE A 96 -13.57 -12.08 18.42
CA PHE A 96 -14.92 -11.48 18.46
C PHE A 96 -15.30 -10.94 19.86
N ARG A 97 -14.99 -11.67 20.93
CA ARG A 97 -15.21 -11.21 22.32
C ARG A 97 -14.37 -9.98 22.68
N GLU A 98 -13.14 -9.89 22.19
CA GLU A 98 -12.27 -8.72 22.39
C GLU A 98 -12.82 -7.50 21.65
N ILE A 99 -13.31 -7.68 20.42
CA ILE A 99 -13.94 -6.61 19.63
C ILE A 99 -15.16 -6.05 20.35
N VAL A 100 -16.00 -6.89 20.95
CA VAL A 100 -17.15 -6.45 21.76
C VAL A 100 -16.69 -5.67 23.00
N ARG A 101 -15.67 -6.15 23.72
CA ARG A 101 -15.10 -5.43 24.87
C ARG A 101 -14.49 -4.08 24.50
N GLU A 102 -13.75 -4.02 23.39
CA GLU A 102 -13.12 -2.78 22.89
C GLU A 102 -14.18 -1.77 22.41
N TYR A 103 -15.28 -2.23 21.81
CA TYR A 103 -16.39 -1.38 21.39
C TYR A 103 -17.08 -0.65 22.56
N HIS A 104 -17.20 -1.30 23.71
CA HIS A 104 -17.82 -0.72 24.91
C HIS A 104 -16.83 0.01 25.83
N ARG A 105 -15.52 0.03 25.53
CA ARG A 105 -14.57 0.83 26.28
C ARG A 105 -14.74 2.31 25.96
N VAL A 106 -14.80 3.13 27.02
CA VAL A 106 -14.85 4.59 26.94
C VAL A 106 -13.58 5.14 26.26
N GLU A 107 -12.45 4.48 26.46
CA GLU A 107 -11.18 4.83 25.84
C GLU A 107 -10.55 3.61 25.14
N ILE A 108 -10.51 3.65 23.82
CA ILE A 108 -9.78 2.67 23.00
C ILE A 108 -8.29 2.87 23.29
N GLN A 109 -7.58 1.84 23.75
CA GLN A 109 -6.12 1.89 23.89
C GLN A 109 -5.49 2.05 22.50
N LYS A 110 -5.02 3.27 22.21
CA LYS A 110 -4.40 3.61 20.92
C LYS A 110 -2.90 3.42 21.02
N ASN A 111 -2.42 2.24 20.66
CA ASN A 111 -0.98 2.01 20.49
C ASN A 111 -0.53 2.59 19.14
N TYR A 112 -0.26 3.90 19.12
CA TYR A 112 0.14 4.64 17.92
C TYR A 112 1.45 4.12 17.31
N GLY A 113 2.46 3.80 18.12
CA GLY A 113 3.71 3.23 17.62
C GLY A 113 3.49 1.92 16.85
N LYS A 114 2.60 1.04 17.36
CA LYS A 114 2.21 -0.18 16.66
C LYS A 114 1.47 0.08 15.35
N LEU A 115 0.67 1.15 15.27
CA LEU A 115 -0.05 1.52 14.05
C LEU A 115 0.90 2.07 12.99
N PHE A 116 1.85 2.93 13.39
CA PHE A 116 2.90 3.44 12.51
C PHE A 116 3.72 2.28 11.95
N LEU A 117 4.24 1.40 12.81
CA LEU A 117 5.03 0.25 12.39
C LEU A 117 4.22 -0.71 11.50
N LYS A 118 2.92 -0.88 11.76
CA LYS A 118 2.03 -1.66 10.91
C LYS A 118 1.91 -1.05 9.51
N GLY A 119 1.76 0.27 9.38
CA GLY A 119 1.73 0.96 8.08
C GLY A 119 3.05 0.85 7.35
N PHE A 120 4.14 1.15 8.04
CA PHE A 120 5.51 1.03 7.55
C PHE A 120 5.80 -0.36 6.99
N LEU A 121 5.66 -1.41 7.81
CA LEU A 121 6.00 -2.78 7.39
C LEU A 121 5.12 -3.27 6.25
N LEU A 122 3.82 -2.93 6.26
CA LEU A 122 2.92 -3.37 5.19
C LEU A 122 3.26 -2.72 3.86
N ASN A 123 3.70 -1.45 3.86
CA ASN A 123 4.18 -0.78 2.66
C ASN A 123 5.57 -1.27 2.25
N PHE A 124 6.48 -1.45 3.20
CA PHE A 124 7.87 -1.87 2.97
C PHE A 124 7.97 -3.30 2.41
N ILE A 125 7.09 -4.21 2.80
CA ILE A 125 7.05 -5.58 2.27
C ILE A 125 6.46 -5.63 0.86
N ASN A 126 5.72 -4.58 0.45
CA ASN A 126 5.08 -4.53 -0.85
C ASN A 126 6.08 -4.07 -1.93
N ILE A 127 6.73 -5.04 -2.57
CA ILE A 127 7.69 -4.80 -3.66
C ILE A 127 7.10 -3.97 -4.83
N GLY A 128 5.78 -4.07 -5.06
CA GLY A 128 5.11 -3.29 -6.09
C GLY A 128 5.19 -1.77 -5.84
N VAL A 129 5.36 -1.35 -4.58
CA VAL A 129 5.54 0.07 -4.22
C VAL A 129 6.93 0.55 -4.62
N LEU A 130 7.98 -0.25 -4.37
CA LEU A 130 9.33 0.08 -4.82
C LEU A 130 9.40 0.21 -6.34
N LEU A 131 8.84 -0.76 -7.08
CA LEU A 131 8.76 -0.72 -8.54
C LEU A 131 7.93 0.47 -9.04
N GLY A 132 6.84 0.81 -8.34
CA GLY A 132 6.03 1.99 -8.64
C GLY A 132 6.82 3.29 -8.55
N TRP A 133 7.63 3.46 -7.49
CA TRP A 133 8.49 4.63 -7.33
C TRP A 133 9.59 4.71 -8.39
N LEU A 134 10.16 3.57 -8.79
CA LEU A 134 11.08 3.50 -9.92
C LEU A 134 10.41 3.95 -11.23
N GLY A 135 9.19 3.47 -11.50
CA GLY A 135 8.38 3.92 -12.63
C GLY A 135 8.13 5.42 -12.63
N PHE A 136 7.78 6.01 -11.48
CA PHE A 136 7.62 7.46 -11.35
C PHE A 136 8.92 8.23 -11.56
N ILE A 137 10.07 7.69 -11.16
CA ILE A 137 11.37 8.31 -11.43
C ILE A 137 11.67 8.30 -12.93
N ILE A 138 11.40 7.19 -13.63
CA ILE A 138 11.59 7.09 -15.08
C ILE A 138 10.67 8.09 -15.82
N ILE A 139 9.38 8.10 -15.47
CA ILE A 139 8.40 9.05 -16.04
C ILE A 139 8.83 10.49 -15.71
N GLY A 140 9.20 10.77 -14.46
CA GLY A 140 9.63 12.10 -14.03
C GLY A 140 10.85 12.59 -14.80
N ASN A 141 11.85 11.74 -15.05
CA ASN A 141 13.01 12.10 -15.87
C ASN A 141 12.63 12.40 -17.34
N SER A 142 11.57 11.78 -17.86
CA SER A 142 11.07 12.07 -19.22
C SER A 142 10.24 13.36 -19.32
N LEU A 143 9.64 13.80 -18.21
CA LEU A 143 8.73 14.95 -18.15
C LEU A 143 9.36 16.21 -17.53
N THR A 144 10.55 16.08 -16.93
CA THR A 144 11.20 17.18 -16.21
C THR A 144 12.65 17.37 -16.63
N GLU A 145 13.08 18.62 -16.73
CA GLU A 145 14.46 18.97 -17.03
C GLU A 145 15.21 19.27 -15.73
N GLY A 146 16.16 18.38 -15.39
CA GLY A 146 17.05 18.55 -14.25
C GLY A 146 16.54 17.97 -12.92
N ARG A 147 17.48 17.75 -11.98
CA ARG A 147 17.22 17.05 -10.72
C ARG A 147 16.26 17.79 -9.79
N GLU A 148 16.30 19.12 -9.77
CA GLU A 148 15.41 19.93 -8.93
C GLU A 148 13.94 19.77 -9.35
N ALA A 149 13.66 19.78 -10.65
CA ALA A 149 12.32 19.60 -11.18
C ALA A 149 11.80 18.17 -10.91
N LEU A 150 12.66 17.16 -10.98
CA LEU A 150 12.33 15.78 -10.60
C LEU A 150 11.99 15.65 -9.10
N TYR A 151 12.74 16.30 -8.21
CA TYR A 151 12.43 16.31 -6.78
C TYR A 151 11.08 16.98 -6.50
N VAL A 152 10.79 18.09 -7.19
CA VAL A 152 9.49 18.76 -7.11
C VAL A 152 8.38 17.85 -7.65
N PHE A 153 8.60 17.13 -8.75
CA PHE A 153 7.65 16.18 -9.30
C PHE A 153 7.31 15.07 -8.29
N LEU A 154 8.31 14.36 -7.75
CA LEU A 154 8.08 13.27 -6.78
C LEU A 154 7.50 13.77 -5.45
N GLY A 155 7.99 14.91 -4.95
CA GLY A 155 7.44 15.56 -3.77
C GLY A 155 5.97 15.95 -3.95
N THR A 156 5.60 16.39 -5.15
CA THR A 156 4.21 16.70 -5.49
C THR A 156 3.35 15.43 -5.54
N ILE A 157 3.84 14.33 -6.13
CA ILE A 157 3.14 13.04 -6.10
C ILE A 157 2.86 12.62 -4.65
N LEU A 158 3.89 12.63 -3.78
CA LEU A 158 3.73 12.30 -2.36
C LEU A 158 2.73 13.21 -1.65
N ALA A 159 2.81 14.52 -1.87
CA ALA A 159 1.92 15.48 -1.23
C ALA A 159 0.47 15.29 -1.67
N VAL A 160 0.22 15.15 -2.97
CA VAL A 160 -1.12 14.89 -3.51
C VAL A 160 -1.65 13.55 -3.03
N TYR A 161 -0.82 12.50 -3.07
CA TYR A 161 -1.14 11.18 -2.53
C TYR A 161 -1.60 11.28 -1.07
N PHE A 162 -0.80 11.90 -0.22
CA PHE A 162 -1.13 12.08 1.20
C PHE A 162 -2.41 12.90 1.41
N ILE A 163 -2.61 13.99 0.66
CA ILE A 163 -3.84 14.81 0.77
C ILE A 163 -5.08 14.00 0.40
N VAL A 164 -5.02 13.21 -0.68
CA VAL A 164 -6.14 12.34 -1.08
C VAL A 164 -6.37 11.26 -0.01
N ASP A 165 -5.31 10.76 0.63
CA ASP A 165 -5.42 9.82 1.74
C ASP A 165 -6.11 10.44 2.95
N LEU A 166 -5.82 11.70 3.30
CA LEU A 166 -6.58 12.41 4.33
C LEU A 166 -8.07 12.48 4.01
N ILE A 167 -8.45 12.72 2.75
CA ILE A 167 -9.86 12.73 2.32
C ILE A 167 -10.47 11.34 2.49
N LYS A 168 -9.81 10.28 1.99
CA LYS A 168 -10.26 8.90 2.16
C LYS A 168 -10.43 8.53 3.63
N ILE A 169 -9.50 8.94 4.49
CA ILE A 169 -9.57 8.72 5.93
C ILE A 169 -10.80 9.41 6.50
N VAL A 170 -11.04 10.69 6.18
CA VAL A 170 -12.22 11.42 6.67
C VAL A 170 -13.52 10.75 6.22
N VAL A 171 -13.61 10.38 4.94
CA VAL A 171 -14.78 9.68 4.38
C VAL A 171 -15.00 8.33 5.06
N ALA A 172 -13.96 7.50 5.19
CA ALA A 172 -14.06 6.20 5.84
C ALA A 172 -14.42 6.30 7.33
N LYS A 173 -13.97 7.35 8.01
CA LYS A 173 -14.33 7.61 9.42
C LYS A 173 -15.83 7.82 9.58
N THR A 174 -16.53 8.41 8.60
CA THR A 174 -17.99 8.62 8.69
C THR A 174 -18.76 7.29 8.81
N LEU A 175 -18.20 6.19 8.29
CA LEU A 175 -18.78 4.85 8.40
C LEU A 175 -18.76 4.32 9.84
N ARG A 176 -17.92 4.87 10.72
CA ARG A 176 -17.76 4.42 12.11
C ARG A 176 -19.09 4.38 12.87
N ASN A 177 -19.95 5.38 12.66
CA ASN A 177 -21.24 5.47 13.36
C ASN A 177 -22.22 4.36 12.94
N LYS A 178 -21.96 3.68 11.82
CA LYS A 178 -22.77 2.57 11.30
C LYS A 178 -22.17 1.19 11.64
N LEU A 179 -20.97 1.14 12.25
CA LEU A 179 -20.28 -0.12 12.53
C LEU A 179 -20.74 -0.72 13.86
N THR A 180 -21.42 -1.87 13.77
CA THR A 180 -21.66 -2.76 14.91
C THR A 180 -20.44 -3.69 15.12
N PRO A 181 -20.26 -4.29 16.30
CA PRO A 181 -19.18 -5.27 16.53
C PRO A 181 -19.14 -6.41 15.50
N ARG A 182 -20.31 -6.85 15.01
CA ARG A 182 -20.41 -7.86 13.94
C ARG A 182 -19.87 -7.35 12.61
N LEU A 183 -20.17 -6.10 12.25
CA LEU A 183 -19.63 -5.48 11.04
C LEU A 183 -18.12 -5.25 11.15
N ILE A 184 -17.63 -4.77 12.29
CA ILE A 184 -16.19 -4.61 12.55
C ILE A 184 -15.45 -5.94 12.36
N PHE A 185 -15.99 -7.02 12.94
CA PHE A 185 -15.43 -8.37 12.78
C PHE A 185 -15.40 -8.80 11.31
N LYS A 186 -16.50 -8.61 10.56
CA LYS A 186 -16.55 -8.93 9.13
C LYS A 186 -15.54 -8.11 8.32
N THR A 187 -15.47 -6.80 8.53
CA THR A 187 -14.50 -5.92 7.86
C THR A 187 -13.07 -6.36 8.12
N LYS A 188 -12.68 -6.60 9.38
CA LYS A 188 -11.34 -7.10 9.73
C LYS A 188 -11.03 -8.43 9.06
N LYS A 189 -12.01 -9.33 9.00
CA LYS A 189 -11.86 -10.65 8.37
C LYS A 189 -11.69 -10.54 6.86
N ILE A 190 -12.48 -9.69 6.20
CA ILE A 190 -12.37 -9.41 4.75
C ILE A 190 -11.00 -8.81 4.45
N VAL A 191 -10.57 -7.79 5.19
CA VAL A 191 -9.24 -7.18 4.99
C VAL A 191 -8.13 -8.20 5.18
N ALA A 192 -8.18 -9.06 6.19
CA ALA A 192 -7.20 -10.12 6.36
C ALA A 192 -7.16 -11.10 5.17
N LEU A 193 -8.32 -11.48 4.63
CA LEU A 193 -8.42 -12.34 3.45
C LEU A 193 -7.89 -11.65 2.18
N VAL A 194 -8.17 -10.36 2.00
CA VAL A 194 -7.65 -9.59 0.88
C VAL A 194 -6.13 -9.52 0.93
N ILE A 195 -5.54 -9.25 2.10
CA ILE A 195 -4.08 -9.23 2.26
C ILE A 195 -3.47 -10.60 1.99
N LEU A 196 -4.09 -11.68 2.50
CA LEU A 196 -3.68 -13.04 2.20
C LEU A 196 -3.76 -13.33 0.69
N GLY A 197 -4.83 -12.88 0.04
CA GLY A 197 -5.02 -12.98 -1.42
C GLY A 197 -3.90 -12.28 -2.18
N PHE A 198 -3.55 -11.04 -1.82
CA PHE A 198 -2.40 -10.34 -2.42
C PHE A 198 -1.08 -11.09 -2.20
N GLY A 199 -0.86 -11.65 -1.01
CA GLY A 199 0.32 -12.48 -0.75
C GLY A 199 0.37 -13.71 -1.66
N ILE A 200 -0.75 -14.43 -1.82
CA ILE A 200 -0.85 -15.57 -2.73
C ILE A 200 -0.64 -15.15 -4.18
N LEU A 201 -1.23 -14.03 -4.62
CA LEU A 201 -1.05 -13.51 -5.99
C LEU A 201 0.41 -13.20 -6.28
N LEU A 202 1.14 -12.58 -5.35
CA LEU A 202 2.59 -12.34 -5.49
C LEU A 202 3.39 -13.63 -5.56
N LEU A 203 3.04 -14.64 -4.75
CA LEU A 203 3.68 -15.96 -4.81
C LEU A 203 3.45 -16.64 -6.17
N LEU A 204 2.22 -16.60 -6.69
CA LEU A 204 1.92 -17.15 -8.01
C LEU A 204 2.72 -16.45 -9.11
N GLN A 205 2.80 -15.10 -9.07
CA GLN A 205 3.60 -14.34 -10.02
C GLN A 205 5.10 -14.64 -9.92
N GLY A 206 5.62 -14.86 -8.71
CA GLY A 206 7.02 -15.18 -8.47
C GLY A 206 7.41 -16.61 -8.85
N PHE A 207 6.57 -17.62 -8.54
CA PHE A 207 6.86 -19.02 -8.85
C PHE A 207 6.59 -19.40 -10.31
N PHE A 208 5.67 -18.70 -10.97
CA PHE A 208 5.24 -19.02 -12.34
C PHE A 208 5.43 -17.84 -13.33
N PRO A 209 6.65 -17.30 -13.48
CA PRO A 209 6.89 -16.15 -14.35
C PRO A 209 6.65 -16.46 -15.85
N LYS A 210 6.90 -17.70 -16.29
CA LYS A 210 6.73 -18.13 -17.70
C LYS A 210 5.27 -18.20 -18.16
N GLU A 211 4.34 -18.48 -17.24
CA GLU A 211 2.91 -18.50 -17.55
C GLU A 211 2.36 -17.09 -17.75
N LYS A 212 2.97 -16.08 -17.11
CA LYS A 212 2.69 -14.66 -17.34
C LYS A 212 3.09 -14.24 -18.76
N GLU A 213 4.25 -14.68 -19.24
CA GLU A 213 4.69 -14.44 -20.63
C GLU A 213 3.77 -15.14 -21.65
N LEU A 214 3.44 -16.42 -21.43
CA LEU A 214 2.52 -17.17 -22.30
C LEU A 214 1.11 -16.58 -22.39
N ILE A 215 0.58 -16.02 -21.29
CA ILE A 215 -0.72 -15.33 -21.29
C ILE A 215 -0.60 -13.99 -22.02
N LYS A 216 0.50 -13.25 -21.82
CA LYS A 216 0.75 -11.97 -22.50
C LYS A 216 0.85 -12.18 -24.02
N ASP A 217 1.63 -13.17 -24.46
CA ASP A 217 1.79 -13.51 -25.88
C ASP A 217 0.46 -13.92 -26.53
N LYS A 218 -0.37 -14.70 -25.82
CA LYS A 218 -1.70 -15.07 -26.32
C LYS A 218 -2.66 -13.88 -26.41
N LEU A 219 -2.61 -12.94 -25.46
CA LEU A 219 -3.44 -11.73 -25.51
C LEU A 219 -2.99 -10.78 -26.63
N GLU A 220 -1.70 -10.68 -26.89
CA GLU A 220 -1.17 -9.91 -28.01
C GLU A 220 -1.56 -10.53 -29.36
N GLN A 221 -1.59 -11.86 -29.47
CA GLN A 221 -2.07 -12.57 -30.66
C GLN A 221 -3.58 -12.45 -30.90
N ILE A 222 -4.39 -12.21 -29.86
CA ILE A 222 -5.85 -12.01 -29.99
C ILE A 222 -6.19 -10.55 -30.37
N ASN A 223 -5.32 -9.61 -30.02
CA ASN A 223 -5.49 -8.18 -30.32
C ASN A 223 -4.83 -7.74 -31.64
N GLN A 224 -4.15 -8.65 -32.35
CA GLN A 224 -3.70 -8.49 -33.74
C GLN A 224 -4.74 -9.05 -34.71
#